data_AF-A0A9W8VC14-F1
#
_entry.id   AF-A0A9W8VC14-F1
#
_cell.length_a   1.000
_cell.length_b   1.000
_cell.length_c   1.000
_cell.angle_alpha   90.00
_cell.angle_beta   90.00
_cell.angle_gamma   90.00
#
_symmetry.space_group_name_H-M   'P 1'
#
loop_
_entity.id
_entity.type
_entity.pdbx_description
1 polymer ?
#
loop_
_entity_poly.entity_id
_entity_poly.type
_entity_poly.pdbx_seq_one_letter_code
_entity_poly.pdbx_strand_id
1 'polypeptide(L)'
;MATGNGVGFEIFEFINPRIKAAKTFEAEYERAGFFHICVTDADPEGLARRFEAEGGRRIGKTVDPSGKGEITCLYLSDPWNNVVEVLDVGFEVMGYPSGEVGG
;
A
#
# COMPACT_ATOMS: atom_id res chain seq x y z
N MET A 1 12.52 3.53 -4.41
CA MET A 1 12.91 4.11 -3.11
C MET A 1 12.94 3.00 -2.08
N ALA A 2 14.03 2.26 -1.99
CA ALA A 2 14.12 1.14 -1.06
C ALA A 2 15.53 1.08 -0.49
N THR A 3 15.65 0.65 0.76
CA THR A 3 16.92 0.40 1.42
C THR A 3 17.45 -0.97 1.01
N GLY A 4 18.75 -1.22 1.17
CA GLY A 4 19.40 -2.47 0.73
C GLY A 4 18.88 -3.77 1.39
N ASN A 5 17.94 -3.67 2.32
CA ASN A 5 17.21 -4.78 2.94
C ASN A 5 15.74 -4.89 2.49
N GLY A 6 15.33 -4.18 1.42
CA GLY A 6 14.00 -4.27 0.81
C GLY A 6 12.89 -3.48 1.53
N VAL A 7 13.24 -2.59 2.48
CA VAL A 7 12.27 -1.70 3.13
C VAL A 7 12.11 -0.43 2.30
N GLY A 8 10.87 -0.09 1.95
CA GLY A 8 10.51 1.14 1.26
C GLY A 8 9.83 2.15 2.18
N PHE A 9 9.88 3.42 1.78
CA PHE A 9 9.04 4.47 2.36
C PHE A 9 8.31 5.20 1.22
N GLU A 10 7.01 5.36 1.36
CA GLU A 10 6.22 6.28 0.55
C GLU A 10 5.97 7.57 1.32
N ILE A 11 6.24 8.70 0.68
CA ILE A 11 6.07 10.02 1.27
C ILE A 11 5.21 10.83 0.29
N PHE A 12 4.03 11.22 0.75
CA PHE A 12 3.07 11.98 -0.05
C PHE A 12 2.95 13.42 0.46
N GLU A 13 2.87 14.37 -0.48
CA GLU A 13 2.51 15.76 -0.22
C GLU A 13 1.24 16.11 -1.00
N PHE A 14 0.19 16.51 -0.28
CA PHE A 14 -1.02 17.02 -0.92
C PHE A 14 -0.87 18.50 -1.28
N ILE A 15 -0.94 18.81 -2.57
CA ILE A 15 -0.88 20.19 -3.08
C ILE A 15 -2.18 20.94 -2.78
N ASN A 16 -3.33 20.28 -2.95
CA ASN A 16 -4.65 20.84 -2.65
C ASN A 16 -5.67 19.71 -2.31
N PRO A 17 -6.34 19.75 -1.14
CA PRO A 17 -6.12 20.67 -0.03
C PRO A 17 -4.73 20.48 0.58
N ARG A 18 -4.15 21.55 1.14
CA ARG A 18 -2.91 21.42 1.91
C ARG A 18 -3.15 20.54 3.13
N ILE A 19 -2.11 19.79 3.50
CA ILE A 19 -2.11 18.91 4.65
C ILE A 19 -2.57 19.67 5.90
N LYS A 20 -3.49 19.07 6.66
CA LYS A 20 -3.93 19.56 7.97
C LYS A 20 -3.35 18.67 9.07
N ALA A 21 -3.15 19.27 10.25
CA ALA A 21 -2.89 18.48 11.45
C ALA A 21 -4.22 17.91 11.95
N ALA A 22 -4.45 16.60 11.79
CA ALA A 22 -5.69 15.95 12.26
C ALA A 22 -5.47 15.12 13.54
N LYS A 23 -6.54 14.94 14.31
CA LYS A 23 -6.51 14.30 15.65
C LYS A 23 -6.71 12.77 15.63
N THR A 24 -7.36 12.20 14.60
CA THR A 24 -7.63 10.75 14.49
C THR A 24 -7.56 10.25 13.04
N PHE A 25 -7.39 8.95 12.83
CA PHE A 25 -7.10 8.31 11.54
C PHE A 25 -8.35 8.12 10.66
N GLU A 26 -9.53 7.91 11.26
CA GLU A 26 -10.71 7.46 10.49
C GLU A 26 -11.42 8.55 9.66
N ALA A 27 -11.07 9.82 9.82
CA ALA A 27 -11.88 10.94 9.30
C ALA A 27 -11.23 11.81 8.20
N GLU A 28 -9.90 11.83 8.07
CA GLU A 28 -9.20 12.84 7.26
C GLU A 28 -8.00 12.26 6.51
N TYR A 29 -8.12 12.05 5.19
CA TYR A 29 -7.03 11.57 4.34
C TYR A 29 -5.96 12.65 4.10
N GLU A 30 -6.31 13.93 4.26
CA GLU A 30 -5.37 15.05 4.16
C GLU A 30 -4.51 15.28 5.42
N ARG A 31 -4.51 14.32 6.35
CA ARG A 31 -3.75 14.38 7.61
C ARG A 31 -2.26 14.12 7.37
N ALA A 32 -1.40 14.85 8.09
CA ALA A 32 0.03 14.52 8.20
C ALA A 32 0.26 13.27 9.07
N GLY A 33 1.09 12.34 8.61
CA GLY A 33 1.64 11.27 9.44
C GLY A 33 1.56 9.90 8.78
N PHE A 34 1.70 8.86 9.60
CA PHE A 34 1.64 7.48 9.15
C PHE A 34 0.26 7.15 8.55
N PHE A 35 0.27 6.46 7.40
CA PHE A 35 -0.92 6.10 6.63
C PHE A 35 -1.18 4.59 6.61
N HIS A 36 -0.22 3.77 6.20
CA HIS A 36 -0.37 2.30 6.17
C HIS A 36 0.99 1.59 6.29
N ILE A 37 0.95 0.29 6.60
CA ILE A 37 2.08 -0.63 6.40
C ILE A 37 1.86 -1.39 5.10
N CYS A 38 2.90 -1.57 4.29
CA CYS A 38 2.86 -2.46 3.14
C CYS A 38 3.65 -3.74 3.43
N VAL A 39 3.13 -4.87 2.95
CA VAL A 39 3.84 -6.15 2.92
C VAL A 39 3.84 -6.72 1.50
N THR A 40 4.86 -7.50 1.17
CA THR A 40 4.94 -8.21 -0.11
C THR A 40 4.59 -9.68 0.09
N ASP A 41 3.67 -10.21 -0.72
CA ASP A 41 3.28 -11.63 -0.74
C ASP A 41 2.99 -12.04 -2.18
N ALA A 42 3.54 -13.16 -2.64
CA ALA A 42 3.36 -13.64 -4.01
C ALA A 42 1.91 -14.06 -4.34
N ASP A 43 1.07 -14.28 -3.32
CA ASP A 43 -0.39 -14.50 -3.47
C ASP A 43 -1.16 -13.50 -2.60
N PRO A 44 -1.33 -12.23 -3.06
CA PRO A 44 -2.06 -11.22 -2.30
C PRO A 44 -3.49 -11.66 -1.96
N GLU A 45 -4.17 -12.34 -2.89
CA GLU A 45 -5.54 -12.82 -2.73
C GLU A 45 -5.63 -13.91 -1.65
N GLY A 46 -4.66 -14.83 -1.59
CA GLY A 46 -4.55 -15.82 -0.53
C GLY A 46 -4.24 -15.21 0.83
N LEU A 47 -3.34 -14.22 0.89
CA LEU A 47 -3.09 -13.48 2.11
C LEU A 47 -4.35 -12.77 2.60
N ALA A 48 -5.07 -12.08 1.71
CA ALA A 48 -6.30 -11.38 2.03
C ALA A 48 -7.40 -12.34 2.55
N ARG A 49 -7.57 -13.52 1.95
CA ARG A 49 -8.51 -14.54 2.47
C ARG A 49 -8.17 -14.97 3.90
N ARG A 50 -6.88 -15.17 4.21
CA ARG A 50 -6.44 -15.50 5.58
C ARG A 50 -6.69 -14.33 6.53
N PHE A 51 -6.39 -13.12 6.10
CA PHE A 51 -6.59 -11.91 6.87
C PHE A 51 -8.06 -11.67 7.23
N GLU A 52 -8.97 -11.88 6.26
CA GLU A 52 -10.42 -11.79 6.47
C GLU A 52 -10.95 -12.87 7.42
N ALA A 53 -10.40 -14.10 7.35
CA ALA A 53 -10.76 -15.18 8.27
C ALA A 53 -10.41 -14.87 9.75
N GLU A 54 -9.39 -14.04 9.98
CA GLU A 54 -8.95 -13.58 11.30
C GLU A 54 -9.63 -12.28 11.77
N GLY A 55 -10.70 -11.84 11.08
CA GLY A 55 -11.51 -10.69 11.47
C GLY A 55 -11.10 -9.36 10.82
N GLY A 56 -10.16 -9.39 9.88
CA GLY A 56 -9.88 -8.25 9.01
C GLY A 56 -10.91 -8.08 7.90
N ARG A 57 -10.76 -7.01 7.10
CA ARG A 57 -11.61 -6.76 5.93
C ARG A 57 -10.82 -6.17 4.76
N ARG A 58 -11.25 -6.42 3.53
CA ARG A 58 -10.80 -5.64 2.36
C ARG A 58 -11.36 -4.23 2.37
N ILE A 59 -10.56 -3.29 1.89
CA ILE A 59 -10.97 -1.91 1.65
C ILE A 59 -10.68 -1.55 0.19
N GLY A 60 -11.69 -1.03 -0.51
CA GLY A 60 -11.57 -0.69 -1.93
C GLY A 60 -11.52 -1.91 -2.86
N LYS A 61 -10.99 -1.69 -4.07
CA LYS A 61 -10.81 -2.72 -5.10
C LYS A 61 -9.32 -3.01 -5.22
N THR A 62 -8.99 -4.20 -5.68
CA THR A 62 -7.64 -4.51 -6.17
C THR A 62 -7.30 -3.52 -7.29
N VAL A 63 -6.11 -2.93 -7.21
CA VAL A 63 -5.59 -1.95 -8.16
C VAL A 63 -4.27 -2.44 -8.71
N ASP A 64 -3.88 -1.87 -9.85
CA ASP A 64 -2.54 -2.00 -10.39
C ASP A 64 -1.88 -0.61 -10.42
N PRO A 65 -0.89 -0.35 -9.56
CA PRO A 65 -0.22 0.95 -9.51
C PRO A 65 0.59 1.25 -10.79
N SER A 66 0.98 0.24 -11.57
CA SER A 66 1.67 0.44 -12.85
C SER A 66 0.73 0.88 -13.98
N GLY A 67 -0.57 0.58 -13.86
CA GLY A 67 -1.58 0.80 -14.89
C GLY A 67 -1.46 -0.10 -16.14
N LYS A 68 -0.69 -1.20 -16.08
CA LYS A 68 -0.40 -2.09 -17.21
C LYS A 68 -0.92 -3.53 -17.06
N GLY A 69 -1.59 -3.84 -15.96
CA GLY A 69 -2.02 -5.17 -15.54
C GLY A 69 -0.91 -6.05 -14.97
N GLU A 70 0.21 -5.47 -14.53
CA GLU A 70 1.44 -6.23 -14.17
C GLU A 70 1.60 -6.44 -12.65
N ILE A 71 0.98 -5.57 -11.84
CA ILE A 71 1.13 -5.58 -10.38
C ILE A 71 -0.24 -5.73 -9.73
N THR A 72 -0.33 -6.64 -8.77
CA THR A 72 -1.49 -6.81 -7.91
C THR A 72 -1.26 -6.05 -6.61
N CYS A 73 -2.03 -4.98 -6.41
CA CYS A 73 -2.07 -4.24 -5.16
C CYS A 73 -3.48 -4.31 -4.54
N LEU A 74 -3.56 -4.66 -3.26
CA LEU A 74 -4.82 -4.63 -2.52
C LEU A 74 -4.63 -4.01 -1.14
N TYR A 75 -5.73 -3.51 -0.60
CA TYR A 75 -5.75 -2.87 0.71
C TYR A 75 -6.66 -3.64 1.66
N LEU A 76 -6.17 -3.82 2.87
CA LEU A 76 -6.83 -4.51 3.97
C LEU A 76 -6.92 -3.56 5.17
N SER A 77 -7.89 -3.81 6.04
CA SER A 77 -8.04 -3.11 7.31
C SER A 77 -8.23 -4.10 8.44
N ASP A 78 -7.38 -4.00 9.46
CA ASP A 78 -7.45 -4.83 10.66
C ASP A 78 -8.59 -4.39 11.62
N PRO A 79 -8.84 -5.13 12.71
CA PRO A 79 -9.87 -4.77 13.70
C PRO A 79 -9.65 -3.43 14.42
N TRP A 80 -8.44 -2.87 14.37
CA TRP A 80 -8.08 -1.56 14.94
C TRP A 80 -8.09 -0.44 13.89
N ASN A 81 -8.59 -0.72 12.68
CA ASN A 81 -8.59 0.19 11.54
C ASN A 81 -7.21 0.58 11.00
N ASN A 82 -6.14 -0.14 11.34
CA ASN A 82 -4.87 0.03 10.62
C ASN A 82 -5.04 -0.46 9.20
N VAL A 83 -4.43 0.26 8.26
CA VAL A 83 -4.42 -0.13 6.84
C VAL A 83 -3.16 -0.94 6.55
N VAL A 84 -3.36 -2.05 5.85
CA VAL A 84 -2.29 -2.91 5.33
C VAL A 84 -2.42 -2.98 3.81
N GLU A 85 -1.41 -2.51 3.11
CA GLU A 85 -1.25 -2.71 1.66
C GLU A 85 -0.53 -4.03 1.41
N VAL A 86 -0.94 -4.75 0.37
CA VAL A 86 -0.29 -5.99 -0.07
C VAL A 86 0.06 -5.87 -1.54
N LEU A 87 1.35 -6.08 -1.84
CA LEU A 87 1.89 -6.11 -3.20
C LEU A 87 2.40 -7.51 -3.55
N ASP A 88 2.25 -7.91 -4.82
CA ASP A 88 2.87 -9.13 -5.35
C ASP A 88 4.34 -8.94 -5.79
N VAL A 89 4.80 -7.69 -5.85
CA VAL A 89 6.18 -7.34 -6.18
C VAL A 89 6.88 -6.62 -5.04
N GLY A 90 8.22 -6.71 -5.04
CA GLY A 90 9.05 -5.93 -4.12
C GLY A 90 8.96 -4.43 -4.42
N PHE A 91 9.19 -3.62 -3.39
CA PHE A 91 9.06 -2.16 -3.47
C PHE A 91 10.00 -1.53 -4.50
N GLU A 92 11.15 -2.18 -4.76
CA GLU A 92 12.07 -1.81 -5.84
C GLU A 92 11.32 -1.73 -7.17
N VAL A 93 10.58 -2.79 -7.50
CA VAL A 93 9.94 -3.01 -8.81
C VAL A 93 8.75 -2.09 -9.00
N MET A 94 7.99 -1.83 -7.93
CA MET A 94 6.81 -0.94 -7.97
C MET A 94 7.16 0.47 -8.47
N GLY A 95 8.36 0.97 -8.12
CA GLY A 95 8.81 2.31 -8.50
C GLY A 95 9.47 2.42 -9.87
N TYR A 96 9.72 1.31 -10.58
CA TYR A 96 10.35 1.35 -11.90
C TYR A 96 9.31 1.53 -13.01
N PRO A 97 9.54 2.44 -13.97
CA PRO A 97 8.81 2.39 -15.22
C PRO A 97 9.15 1.05 -15.92
N SER A 98 8.14 0.21 -16.19
CA SER A 98 8.41 -1.08 -16.81
C SER A 98 9.07 -0.89 -18.19
N GLY A 99 10.26 -1.49 -18.33
CA GLY A 99 11.15 -1.37 -19.48
C GLY A 99 12.64 -1.21 -19.12
N GLU A 100 12.97 -0.76 -17.91
CA GLU A 100 14.36 -0.62 -17.44
C GLU A 100 14.75 -1.72 -16.45
N VAL A 101 14.63 -2.98 -16.85
CA VAL A 101 15.39 -4.05 -16.18
C VAL A 101 16.74 -4.11 -16.88
N GLY A 102 17.71 -3.35 -16.36
CA GLY A 102 19.09 -3.32 -16.86
C GLY A 102 19.71 -4.71 -16.83
N GLY A 103 20.26 -5.13 -17.96
CA GLY A 103 21.10 -6.33 -18.09
C GLY A 103 22.52 -6.14 -17.54
#